data_AF-A0A7M3XS94-F1
#
_entry.id   AF-A0A7M3XS94-F1
#
_cell.length_a   1.000
_cell.length_b   1.000
_cell.length_c   1.000
_cell.angle_alpha   90.00
_cell.angle_beta   90.00
_cell.angle_gamma   90.00
#
_symmetry.space_group_name_H-M   'P 1'
#
loop_
_entity.id
_entity.type
_entity.pdbx_description
1 polymer ?
#
loop_
_entity_poly.entity_id
_entity_poly.type
_entity_poly.pdbx_seq_one_letter_code
_entity_poly.pdbx_strand_id
1 'polypeptide(L)'
;MDQENTHFKGDFSSLWRLDVMPPIRRLSWWWWWALILIPDPDRPGRSKQLMILWSTKETPAIRVSGHWWKPGGRMFVDDHGGHVIPGMVCAWWFDGEKMFEPLVMRECRMASISDTHPLWPGEGKGEGAGAVIPLIPQDMSIGMAPGNKSFWINLSSDEEAVARGAPSKFEAELTPWWGPPSELTYKNNEYFLGMGYDILRLQATKCRLVVDGEVLEGTGYFQKVSVQAPSFPWFWG
;
A
#
# COMPACT_ATOMS: atom_id res chain seq x y z
N MET A 1 19.19 -12.26 24.29
CA MET A 1 18.48 -13.21 23.42
C MET A 1 17.22 -12.49 22.99
N ASP A 2 17.26 -11.78 21.88
CA ASP A 2 16.04 -11.18 21.33
C ASP A 2 15.17 -12.32 20.80
N GLN A 3 13.95 -12.44 21.33
CA GLN A 3 12.96 -13.32 20.73
C GLN A 3 12.73 -12.85 19.30
N GLU A 4 13.02 -13.70 18.34
CA GLU A 4 12.71 -13.44 16.93
C GLU A 4 11.19 -13.25 16.81
N ASN A 5 10.77 -12.04 16.44
CA ASN A 5 9.35 -11.74 16.22
C ASN A 5 8.91 -12.47 14.94
N THR A 6 8.17 -13.56 15.10
CA THR A 6 7.71 -14.40 13.98
C THR A 6 6.44 -13.91 13.29
N HIS A 7 5.76 -12.91 13.88
CA HIS A 7 4.54 -12.30 13.37
C HIS A 7 4.42 -10.84 13.83
N PHE A 8 3.71 -10.03 13.07
CA PHE A 8 3.33 -8.67 13.45
C PHE A 8 2.29 -8.71 14.58
N LYS A 9 2.36 -7.73 15.47
CA LYS A 9 1.42 -7.56 16.59
C LYS A 9 0.42 -6.45 16.30
N GLY A 10 -0.70 -6.42 17.02
CA GLY A 10 -1.77 -5.42 16.87
C GLY A 10 -3.00 -5.96 16.15
N ASP A 11 -4.02 -5.12 16.00
CA ASP A 11 -5.32 -5.48 15.40
C ASP A 11 -5.36 -5.13 13.91
N PHE A 12 -5.26 -6.16 13.06
CA PHE A 12 -5.29 -6.05 11.61
C PHE A 12 -6.68 -6.25 11.00
N SER A 13 -7.72 -6.47 11.80
CA SER A 13 -9.06 -6.85 11.32
C SER A 13 -9.68 -5.85 10.33
N SER A 14 -9.33 -4.57 10.45
CA SER A 14 -9.82 -3.51 9.58
C SER A 14 -8.90 -3.19 8.40
N LEU A 15 -7.74 -3.84 8.27
CA LEU A 15 -6.68 -3.43 7.34
C LEU A 15 -7.14 -3.38 5.87
N TRP A 16 -8.00 -4.30 5.46
CA TRP A 16 -8.47 -4.42 4.08
C TRP A 16 -9.84 -3.77 3.84
N ARG A 17 -10.46 -3.23 4.90
CA ARG A 17 -11.79 -2.62 4.83
C ARG A 17 -11.73 -1.13 4.56
N LEU A 18 -12.56 -0.63 3.64
CA LEU A 18 -12.66 0.81 3.34
C LEU A 18 -13.93 1.46 3.91
N ASP A 19 -14.86 0.64 4.37
CA ASP A 19 -16.21 0.99 4.79
C ASP A 19 -16.35 1.10 6.33
N VAL A 20 -15.23 1.22 7.05
CA VAL A 20 -15.22 1.43 8.51
C VAL A 20 -15.97 2.71 8.88
N MET A 21 -15.91 3.73 8.01
CA MET A 21 -16.67 4.96 8.13
C MET A 21 -17.51 5.18 6.85
N PRO A 22 -18.76 5.67 6.95
CA PRO A 22 -19.58 5.99 5.79
C PRO A 22 -18.88 7.03 4.89
N PRO A 23 -18.79 6.79 3.56
CA PRO A 23 -18.06 7.68 2.68
C PRO A 23 -18.76 9.04 2.52
N ILE A 24 -18.00 10.13 2.67
CA ILE A 24 -18.41 11.50 2.40
C ILE A 24 -18.02 11.86 0.98
N ARG A 25 -19.03 12.16 0.16
CA ARG A 25 -18.87 12.52 -1.25
C ARG A 25 -17.83 13.64 -1.43
N ARG A 26 -16.84 13.43 -2.32
CA ARG A 26 -15.71 14.32 -2.65
C ARG A 26 -14.64 14.49 -1.56
N LEU A 27 -14.89 14.01 -0.34
CA LEU A 27 -13.97 14.18 0.79
C LEU A 27 -13.30 12.86 1.19
N SER A 28 -13.97 11.73 0.99
CA SER A 28 -13.40 10.44 1.35
C SER A 28 -12.34 9.98 0.37
N TRP A 29 -11.18 9.67 0.92
CA TRP A 29 -10.01 9.16 0.23
C TRP A 29 -9.37 8.08 1.08
N TRP A 30 -9.11 6.92 0.48
CA TRP A 30 -8.46 5.80 1.11
C TRP A 30 -7.24 5.39 0.32
N TRP A 31 -6.19 5.00 1.03
CA TRP A 31 -5.03 4.42 0.39
C TRP A 31 -4.21 3.52 1.32
N TRP A 32 -3.50 2.61 0.70
CA TRP A 32 -2.40 1.86 1.30
C TRP A 32 -1.12 2.37 0.68
N TRP A 33 -0.07 2.51 1.47
CA TRP A 33 1.24 2.82 0.93
C TRP A 33 2.36 2.19 1.73
N ALA A 34 3.45 1.91 1.03
CA ALA A 34 4.69 1.42 1.59
C ALA A 34 5.86 2.30 1.11
N LEU A 35 6.82 2.53 2.00
CA LEU A 35 8.12 3.11 1.69
C LEU A 35 9.20 2.14 2.13
N ILE A 36 9.99 1.67 1.18
CA ILE A 36 11.10 0.75 1.39
C ILE A 36 12.39 1.52 1.22
N LEU A 37 13.29 1.38 2.19
CA LEU A 37 14.59 2.03 2.22
C LEU A 37 15.68 0.95 2.20
N ILE A 38 16.50 0.97 1.16
CA ILE A 38 17.64 0.07 1.00
C ILE A 38 18.93 0.86 1.27
N PRO A 39 19.71 0.49 2.30
CA PRO A 39 21.01 1.12 2.54
C PRO A 39 21.94 0.95 1.34
N ASP A 40 22.69 2.00 1.01
CA ASP A 40 23.79 1.92 0.06
C ASP A 40 25.10 1.65 0.83
N PRO A 41 25.70 0.45 0.72
CA PRO A 41 26.90 0.09 1.47
C PRO A 41 28.11 0.92 1.05
N ASP A 42 28.17 1.34 -0.22
CA ASP A 42 29.27 2.14 -0.76
C ASP A 42 29.11 3.62 -0.42
N ARG A 43 27.86 4.07 -0.21
CA ARG A 43 27.53 5.48 0.07
C ARG A 43 26.51 5.62 1.19
N PRO A 44 26.92 5.48 2.47
CA PRO A 44 26.00 5.45 3.61
C PRO A 44 25.14 6.70 3.84
N GLY A 45 25.51 7.84 3.21
CA GLY A 45 24.74 9.08 3.26
C GLY A 45 23.49 9.10 2.36
N ARG A 46 23.24 8.03 1.61
CA ARG A 46 22.04 7.88 0.77
C ARG A 46 21.46 6.46 0.89
N SER A 47 20.20 6.32 0.53
CA SER A 47 19.51 5.04 0.41
C SER A 47 18.83 4.96 -0.94
N LYS A 48 18.70 3.76 -1.50
CA LYS A 48 17.71 3.52 -2.55
C LYS A 48 16.34 3.49 -1.91
N GLN A 49 15.33 3.95 -2.64
CA GLN A 49 14.01 4.18 -2.06
C GLN A 49 12.91 3.80 -3.03
N LEU A 50 12.00 2.93 -2.60
CA LEU A 50 10.79 2.56 -3.34
C LEU A 50 9.57 3.01 -2.55
N MET A 51 8.73 3.83 -3.15
CA MET A 51 7.42 4.19 -2.61
C MET A 51 6.34 3.68 -3.54
N ILE A 52 5.32 3.02 -2.96
CA ILE A 52 4.19 2.48 -3.70
C ILE A 52 2.90 2.85 -2.97
N LEU A 53 1.88 3.21 -3.73
CA LEU A 53 0.57 3.66 -3.26
C LEU A 53 -0.54 2.94 -4.05
N TRP A 54 -1.52 2.39 -3.33
CA TRP A 54 -2.81 1.93 -3.87
C TRP A 54 -3.90 2.84 -3.34
N SER A 55 -4.56 3.57 -4.22
CA SER A 55 -5.38 4.72 -3.83
C SER A 55 -6.75 4.70 -4.49
N THR A 56 -7.79 5.04 -3.72
CA THR A 56 -9.16 5.27 -4.22
C THR A 56 -9.77 6.51 -3.59
N LYS A 57 -10.51 7.31 -4.35
CA LYS A 57 -11.16 8.53 -3.86
C LYS A 57 -12.60 8.60 -4.34
N GLU A 58 -13.52 8.93 -3.43
CA GLU A 58 -14.93 9.15 -3.75
C GLU A 58 -15.08 10.54 -4.40
N THR A 59 -14.73 10.68 -5.68
CA THR A 59 -14.86 11.93 -6.43
C THR A 59 -15.14 11.67 -7.91
N PRO A 60 -15.90 12.52 -8.63
CA PRO A 60 -16.06 12.35 -10.08
C PRO A 60 -14.75 12.49 -10.87
N ALA A 61 -13.88 13.39 -10.42
CA ALA A 61 -12.57 13.65 -11.01
C ALA A 61 -11.65 14.32 -9.98
N ILE A 62 -10.34 14.14 -10.15
CA ILE A 62 -9.31 14.84 -9.39
C ILE A 62 -8.03 14.92 -10.22
N ARG A 63 -7.23 15.97 -10.00
CA ARG A 63 -5.92 16.09 -10.62
C ARG A 63 -4.84 15.71 -9.60
N VAL A 64 -4.01 14.73 -9.90
CA VAL A 64 -2.93 14.23 -9.04
C VAL A 64 -1.63 14.31 -9.85
N SER A 65 -0.61 15.02 -9.35
CA SER A 65 0.68 15.20 -10.04
C SER A 65 0.57 15.57 -11.52
N GLY A 66 -0.33 16.50 -11.85
CA GLY A 66 -0.55 16.93 -13.23
C GLY A 66 -1.46 16.02 -14.06
N HIS A 67 -1.70 14.77 -13.64
CA HIS A 67 -2.55 13.77 -14.28
C HIS A 67 -4.02 13.93 -13.87
N TRP A 68 -4.94 13.84 -14.83
CA TRP A 68 -6.37 13.90 -14.58
C TRP A 68 -6.93 12.50 -14.38
N TRP A 69 -7.34 12.20 -13.16
CA TRP A 69 -7.99 10.96 -12.80
C TRP A 69 -9.50 11.13 -12.74
N LYS A 70 -10.22 10.26 -13.44
CA LYS A 70 -11.69 10.22 -13.45
C LYS A 70 -12.15 8.82 -13.02
N PRO A 71 -12.18 8.51 -11.71
CA PRO A 71 -12.46 7.16 -11.24
C PRO A 71 -13.84 6.65 -11.68
N GLY A 72 -14.79 7.56 -11.95
CA GLY A 72 -16.07 7.31 -12.65
C GLY A 72 -17.09 6.44 -11.90
N GLY A 73 -16.64 5.51 -11.09
CA GLY A 73 -17.45 4.59 -10.29
C GLY A 73 -17.40 4.90 -8.79
N ARG A 74 -18.32 4.26 -8.05
CA ARG A 74 -18.28 4.20 -6.59
C ARG A 74 -17.67 2.88 -6.15
N MET A 75 -17.21 2.85 -4.91
CA MET A 75 -16.92 1.61 -4.21
C MET A 75 -18.17 0.72 -4.17
N PHE A 76 -17.98 -0.54 -4.53
CA PHE A 76 -18.95 -1.61 -4.33
C PHE A 76 -18.47 -2.51 -3.19
N VAL A 77 -19.38 -2.94 -2.33
CA VAL A 77 -19.13 -3.90 -1.25
C VAL A 77 -20.06 -5.09 -1.47
N ASP A 78 -19.51 -6.30 -1.51
CA ASP A 78 -20.30 -7.52 -1.64
C ASP A 78 -20.80 -8.05 -0.28
N ASP A 79 -21.62 -9.11 -0.32
CA ASP A 79 -22.23 -9.73 0.86
C ASP A 79 -21.21 -10.39 1.82
N HIS A 80 -19.96 -10.57 1.37
CA HIS A 80 -18.86 -11.13 2.14
C HIS A 80 -17.88 -10.06 2.65
N GLY A 81 -18.19 -8.78 2.42
CA GLY A 81 -17.38 -7.65 2.85
C GLY A 81 -16.17 -7.36 1.97
N GLY A 82 -16.09 -7.96 0.78
CA GLY A 82 -15.09 -7.64 -0.24
C GLY A 82 -15.42 -6.32 -0.93
N HIS A 83 -14.38 -5.53 -1.25
CA HIS A 83 -14.52 -4.24 -1.92
C HIS A 83 -14.07 -4.32 -3.37
N VAL A 84 -14.82 -3.71 -4.28
CA VAL A 84 -14.36 -3.37 -5.64
C VAL A 84 -14.37 -1.86 -5.80
N ILE A 85 -13.20 -1.29 -6.06
CA ILE A 85 -12.98 0.16 -6.10
C ILE A 85 -12.36 0.60 -7.44
N PRO A 86 -12.76 1.77 -7.97
CA PRO A 86 -11.91 2.45 -8.95
C PRO A 86 -10.70 3.03 -8.22
N GLY A 87 -9.52 2.81 -8.75
CA GLY A 87 -8.28 3.13 -8.06
C GLY A 87 -7.16 3.55 -8.98
N MET A 88 -6.04 3.86 -8.35
CA MET A 88 -4.78 4.11 -9.00
C MET A 88 -3.66 3.45 -8.22
N VAL A 89 -2.78 2.76 -8.93
CA VAL A 89 -1.48 2.35 -8.40
C VAL A 89 -0.47 3.40 -8.85
N CYS A 90 0.25 3.98 -7.91
CA CYS A 90 1.33 4.91 -8.23
C CYS A 90 2.59 4.51 -7.48
N ALA A 91 3.74 4.76 -8.09
CA ALA A 91 5.03 4.51 -7.46
C ALA A 91 6.11 5.46 -7.99
N TRP A 92 7.18 5.58 -7.21
CA TRP A 92 8.45 6.12 -7.66
C TRP A 92 9.61 5.27 -7.12
N TRP A 93 10.74 5.35 -7.80
CA TRP A 93 11.98 4.68 -7.41
C TRP A 93 13.15 5.63 -7.48
N PHE A 94 13.91 5.72 -6.40
CA PHE A 94 15.23 6.35 -6.39
C PHE A 94 16.28 5.25 -6.29
N ASP A 95 17.12 5.11 -7.32
CA ASP A 95 18.10 4.01 -7.40
C ASP A 95 19.39 4.26 -6.59
N GLY A 96 19.46 5.40 -5.89
CA GLY A 96 20.64 5.91 -5.20
C GLY A 96 21.32 7.07 -5.95
N GLU A 97 21.02 7.30 -7.23
CA GLU A 97 21.58 8.38 -8.05
C GLU A 97 20.51 9.17 -8.81
N LYS A 98 19.55 8.46 -9.39
CA LYS A 98 18.49 8.99 -10.26
C LYS A 98 17.12 8.68 -9.69
N MET A 99 16.23 9.67 -9.77
CA MET A 99 14.82 9.53 -9.45
C MET A 99 14.03 9.12 -10.70
N PHE A 100 13.18 8.11 -10.54
CA PHE A 100 12.22 7.64 -11.52
C PHE A 100 10.82 7.98 -11.01
N GLU A 101 10.33 9.14 -11.43
CA GLU A 101 9.01 9.66 -11.09
C GLU A 101 8.28 10.12 -12.37
N PRO A 102 7.07 9.60 -12.66
CA PRO A 102 6.52 8.38 -12.06
C PRO A 102 7.35 7.15 -12.46
N LEU A 103 7.43 6.18 -11.55
CA LEU A 103 7.78 4.80 -11.90
C LEU A 103 6.54 4.07 -12.43
N VAL A 104 5.41 4.30 -11.76
CA VAL A 104 4.07 3.82 -12.12
C VAL A 104 3.07 4.94 -11.90
N MET A 105 2.15 5.11 -12.85
CA MET A 105 0.94 5.93 -12.70
C MET A 105 -0.22 5.27 -13.45
N ARG A 106 -0.84 4.28 -12.82
CA ARG A 106 -1.77 3.35 -13.46
C ARG A 106 -3.17 3.43 -12.87
N GLU A 107 -4.12 3.93 -13.65
CA GLU A 107 -5.55 3.81 -13.34
C GLU A 107 -6.03 2.37 -13.55
N CYS A 108 -6.73 1.82 -12.56
CA CYS A 108 -7.31 0.48 -12.64
C CYS A 108 -8.48 0.31 -11.68
N ARG A 109 -9.27 -0.75 -11.85
CA ARG A 109 -10.09 -1.24 -10.75
C ARG A 109 -9.22 -2.07 -9.82
N MET A 110 -9.51 -2.05 -8.53
CA MET A 110 -8.86 -2.91 -7.54
C MET A 110 -9.91 -3.64 -6.73
N ALA A 111 -9.61 -4.88 -6.35
CA ALA A 111 -10.32 -5.59 -5.30
C ALA A 111 -9.57 -5.44 -3.97
N SER A 112 -10.28 -5.34 -2.86
CA SER A 112 -9.72 -5.44 -1.51
C SER A 112 -10.50 -6.49 -0.74
N ILE A 113 -9.82 -7.54 -0.29
CA ILE A 113 -10.46 -8.69 0.38
C ILE A 113 -9.65 -9.14 1.60
N SER A 114 -10.33 -9.61 2.64
CA SER A 114 -9.71 -10.32 3.76
C SER A 114 -9.52 -11.81 3.42
N ASP A 115 -8.74 -12.50 4.25
CA ASP A 115 -8.53 -13.95 4.18
C ASP A 115 -9.78 -14.78 4.47
N THR A 116 -10.81 -14.17 5.06
CA THR A 116 -12.13 -14.78 5.30
C THR A 116 -13.05 -14.74 4.07
N HIS A 117 -12.68 -14.00 3.02
CA HIS A 117 -13.50 -13.86 1.82
C HIS A 117 -13.45 -15.15 0.98
N PRO A 118 -14.56 -15.63 0.37
CA PRO A 118 -14.58 -16.88 -0.41
C PRO A 118 -13.65 -16.92 -1.63
N LEU A 119 -13.25 -15.74 -2.15
CA LEU A 119 -12.28 -15.62 -3.24
C LEU A 119 -10.82 -15.68 -2.78
N TRP A 120 -10.56 -15.72 -1.46
CA TRP A 120 -9.21 -15.90 -0.94
C TRP A 120 -8.69 -17.29 -1.33
N PRO A 121 -7.48 -17.41 -1.91
CA PRO A 121 -7.02 -18.67 -2.51
C PRO A 121 -6.61 -19.75 -1.48
N GLY A 122 -6.67 -19.46 -0.18
CA GLY A 122 -6.27 -20.40 0.87
C GLY A 122 -7.23 -20.38 2.06
N GLU A 123 -6.84 -21.04 3.16
CA GLU A 123 -7.59 -20.96 4.40
C GLU A 123 -7.20 -19.68 5.17
N GLY A 124 -8.19 -18.82 5.42
CA GLY A 124 -8.05 -17.67 6.29
C GLY A 124 -8.51 -17.95 7.72
N LYS A 125 -7.94 -17.21 8.67
CA LYS A 125 -8.33 -17.25 10.08
C LYS A 125 -9.05 -15.98 10.54
N GLY A 126 -9.09 -14.94 9.71
CA GLY A 126 -9.68 -13.65 10.09
C GLY A 126 -8.82 -12.86 11.06
N GLU A 127 -7.55 -13.21 11.20
CA GLU A 127 -6.59 -12.57 12.12
C GLU A 127 -5.94 -11.31 11.53
N GLY A 128 -6.20 -11.02 10.25
CA GLY A 128 -5.67 -9.84 9.56
C GLY A 128 -5.22 -10.06 8.15
N ALA A 129 -5.04 -11.30 7.68
CA ALA A 129 -4.58 -11.57 6.33
C ALA A 129 -5.60 -11.11 5.27
N GLY A 130 -5.12 -10.88 4.05
CA GLY A 130 -5.90 -10.28 2.97
C GLY A 130 -5.01 -9.52 1.99
N ALA A 131 -5.62 -8.88 1.00
CA ALA A 131 -4.89 -8.20 -0.06
C ALA A 131 -5.69 -7.09 -0.75
N VAL A 132 -4.95 -6.16 -1.35
CA VAL A 132 -5.41 -5.24 -2.40
C VAL A 132 -4.84 -5.71 -3.73
N ILE A 133 -5.72 -5.97 -4.68
CA ILE A 133 -5.42 -6.63 -5.95
C ILE A 133 -5.90 -5.75 -7.11
N PRO A 134 -5.00 -5.06 -7.81
CA PRO A 134 -5.31 -4.41 -9.08
C PRO A 134 -5.82 -5.43 -10.11
N LEU A 135 -6.97 -5.15 -10.71
CA LEU A 135 -7.64 -6.00 -11.69
C LEU A 135 -7.09 -5.73 -13.10
N ILE A 136 -5.79 -5.96 -13.26
CA ILE A 136 -5.03 -5.79 -14.51
C ILE A 136 -4.12 -7.03 -14.74
N PRO A 137 -3.58 -7.25 -15.95
CA PRO A 137 -2.76 -8.42 -16.23
C PRO A 137 -1.45 -8.49 -15.43
N GLN A 138 -0.88 -7.34 -15.08
CA GLN A 138 0.34 -7.28 -14.26
C GLN A 138 -0.01 -7.40 -12.78
N ASP A 139 0.70 -8.25 -12.05
CA ASP A 139 0.57 -8.28 -10.60
C ASP A 139 1.21 -7.03 -10.00
N MET A 140 0.34 -6.18 -9.44
CA MET A 140 0.70 -4.99 -8.70
C MET A 140 0.08 -5.04 -7.30
N SER A 141 -0.09 -6.23 -6.72
CA SER A 141 -0.81 -6.41 -5.46
C SER A 141 0.05 -6.12 -4.22
N ILE A 142 -0.63 -5.82 -3.12
CA ILE A 142 -0.09 -5.88 -1.77
C ILE A 142 -1.00 -6.77 -0.94
N GLY A 143 -0.44 -7.58 -0.05
CA GLY A 143 -1.24 -8.26 0.95
C GLY A 143 -0.42 -8.78 2.12
N MET A 144 -1.12 -9.35 3.09
CA MET A 144 -0.53 -9.94 4.29
C MET A 144 -0.85 -11.42 4.40
N ALA A 145 0.18 -12.22 4.66
CA ALA A 145 0.08 -13.67 4.75
C ALA A 145 -0.65 -14.10 6.04
N PRO A 146 -1.32 -15.27 6.05
CA PRO A 146 -2.00 -15.81 7.22
C PRO A 146 -1.12 -15.87 8.49
N GLY A 147 -1.72 -15.53 9.63
CA GLY A 147 -1.03 -15.44 10.92
C GLY A 147 -0.14 -14.21 11.07
N ASN A 148 -0.39 -13.16 10.29
CA ASN A 148 0.29 -11.86 10.34
C ASN A 148 1.82 -11.98 10.21
N LYS A 149 2.30 -12.93 9.40
CA LYS A 149 3.73 -13.30 9.32
C LYS A 149 4.55 -12.34 8.47
N SER A 150 4.03 -11.96 7.32
CA SER A 150 4.71 -11.09 6.36
C SER A 150 3.72 -10.36 5.48
N PHE A 151 4.11 -9.21 4.95
CA PHE A 151 3.48 -8.63 3.78
C PHE A 151 4.25 -9.03 2.53
N TRP A 152 3.54 -9.26 1.42
CA TRP A 152 4.14 -9.27 0.10
C TRP A 152 3.67 -8.04 -0.69
N ILE A 153 4.55 -7.56 -1.56
CA ILE A 153 4.28 -6.49 -2.50
C ILE A 153 4.83 -6.90 -3.86
N ASN A 154 4.02 -6.81 -4.89
CA ASN A 154 4.44 -6.95 -6.28
C ASN A 154 4.21 -5.63 -7.00
N LEU A 155 5.12 -5.26 -7.90
CA LEU A 155 5.00 -4.07 -8.74
C LEU A 155 5.71 -4.30 -10.07
N SER A 156 5.07 -3.84 -11.15
CA SER A 156 5.70 -3.73 -12.47
C SER A 156 5.77 -2.26 -12.88
N SER A 157 6.92 -1.81 -13.35
CA SER A 157 7.10 -0.43 -13.82
C SER A 157 6.34 -0.18 -15.12
N ASP A 158 5.95 1.08 -15.36
CA ASP A 158 5.39 1.45 -16.66
C ASP A 158 6.48 1.42 -17.75
N GLU A 159 6.09 1.08 -18.98
CA GLU A 159 7.01 0.95 -20.12
C GLU A 159 7.87 2.20 -20.34
N GLU A 160 7.30 3.39 -20.12
CA GLU A 160 8.01 4.66 -20.22
C GLU A 160 9.12 4.79 -19.16
N ALA A 161 8.86 4.34 -17.92
CA ALA A 161 9.87 4.36 -16.87
C ALA A 161 11.02 3.39 -17.20
N VAL A 162 10.69 2.19 -17.69
CA VAL A 162 11.68 1.21 -18.14
C VAL A 162 12.52 1.76 -19.30
N ALA A 163 11.89 2.43 -20.27
CA ALA A 163 12.61 3.09 -21.37
C ALA A 163 13.56 4.20 -20.90
N ARG A 164 13.29 4.82 -19.74
CA ARG A 164 14.17 5.79 -19.08
C ARG A 164 15.28 5.15 -18.24
N GLY A 165 15.32 3.82 -18.16
CA GLY A 165 16.30 3.03 -17.42
C GLY A 165 15.85 2.58 -16.03
N ALA A 166 14.56 2.66 -15.70
CA ALA A 166 14.06 2.11 -14.44
C ALA A 166 14.05 0.57 -14.49
N PRO A 167 14.18 -0.11 -13.34
CA PRO A 167 13.94 -1.54 -13.26
C PRO A 167 12.52 -1.91 -13.70
N SER A 168 12.34 -3.09 -14.26
CA SER A 168 11.06 -3.53 -14.80
C SER A 168 10.11 -4.11 -13.74
N LYS A 169 10.65 -4.79 -12.73
CA LYS A 169 9.88 -5.54 -11.73
C LYS A 169 10.46 -5.41 -10.33
N PHE A 170 9.57 -5.30 -9.35
CA PHE A 170 9.88 -5.27 -7.94
C PHE A 170 9.00 -6.28 -7.18
N GLU A 171 9.62 -7.04 -6.29
CA GLU A 171 8.93 -7.94 -5.36
C GLU A 171 9.50 -7.69 -3.97
N ALA A 172 8.66 -7.34 -2.99
CA ALA A 172 9.10 -7.13 -1.62
C ALA A 172 8.40 -8.06 -0.66
N GLU A 173 9.16 -8.59 0.29
CA GLU A 173 8.63 -9.25 1.48
C GLU A 173 8.97 -8.40 2.71
N LEU A 174 7.95 -7.98 3.45
CA LEU A 174 8.10 -7.25 4.69
C LEU A 174 7.84 -8.16 5.88
N THR A 175 8.81 -8.31 6.76
CA THR A 175 8.72 -9.16 7.96
C THR A 175 8.89 -8.33 9.23
N PRO A 176 8.42 -8.81 10.39
CA PRO A 176 8.64 -8.13 11.66
C PRO A 176 10.13 -7.93 11.93
N TRP A 177 10.49 -6.74 12.42
CA TRP A 177 11.86 -6.41 12.76
C TRP A 177 12.15 -6.64 14.24
N TRP A 178 11.63 -5.78 15.11
CA TRP A 178 11.75 -5.88 16.56
C TRP A 178 10.72 -4.99 17.25
N GLY A 179 10.35 -5.36 18.49
CA GLY A 179 9.69 -4.49 19.45
C GLY A 179 8.46 -3.69 18.96
N PRO A 180 8.22 -2.50 19.55
CA PRO A 180 7.10 -1.62 19.22
C PRO A 180 7.02 -1.14 17.75
N PRO A 181 8.12 -0.92 17.00
CA PRO A 181 8.03 -0.47 15.61
C PRO A 181 7.33 -1.44 14.64
N SER A 182 7.34 -2.74 14.94
CA SER A 182 6.66 -3.80 14.17
C SER A 182 5.30 -4.19 14.76
N GLU A 183 4.74 -3.35 15.63
CA GLU A 183 3.37 -3.46 16.11
C GLU A 183 2.48 -2.46 15.37
N LEU A 184 1.32 -2.92 14.90
CA LEU A 184 0.37 -2.08 14.20
C LEU A 184 -0.21 -1.07 15.18
N THR A 185 0.08 0.20 14.92
CA THR A 185 -0.48 1.31 15.67
C THR A 185 -1.70 1.84 14.95
N TYR A 186 -2.75 2.10 15.74
CA TYR A 186 -3.99 2.70 15.27
C TYR A 186 -4.09 4.14 15.78
N LYS A 187 -4.38 5.07 14.87
CA LYS A 187 -4.67 6.46 15.22
C LYS A 187 -5.89 6.94 14.46
N ASN A 188 -6.90 7.35 15.22
CA ASN A 188 -8.11 7.93 14.71
C ASN A 188 -8.31 9.34 15.29
N ASN A 189 -8.92 10.22 14.52
CA ASN A 189 -9.44 11.47 15.02
C ASN A 189 -10.70 11.87 14.25
N GLU A 190 -11.75 12.21 14.98
CA GLU A 190 -12.99 12.75 14.44
C GLU A 190 -13.08 14.26 14.72
N TYR A 191 -13.48 14.98 13.69
CA TYR A 191 -13.71 16.41 13.68
C TYR A 191 -15.19 16.70 13.42
N PHE A 192 -15.52 18.00 13.38
CA PHE A 192 -16.86 18.49 13.11
C PHE A 192 -17.47 17.91 11.80
N LEU A 193 -18.78 17.64 11.79
CA LEU A 193 -19.56 17.12 10.65
C LEU A 193 -19.15 15.73 10.13
N GLY A 194 -18.67 14.84 11.01
CA GLY A 194 -18.30 13.47 10.65
C GLY A 194 -17.01 13.39 9.82
N MET A 195 -16.28 14.51 9.70
CA MET A 195 -14.96 14.51 9.09
C MET A 195 -13.95 13.88 10.02
N GLY A 196 -12.90 13.27 9.49
CA GLY A 196 -11.92 12.58 10.32
C GLY A 196 -10.82 11.94 9.54
N TYR A 197 -9.94 11.25 10.25
CA TYR A 197 -9.01 10.30 9.65
C TYR A 197 -8.88 9.05 10.50
N ASP A 198 -8.50 7.99 9.82
CA ASP A 198 -8.22 6.67 10.35
C ASP A 198 -6.89 6.19 9.77
N ILE A 199 -5.93 5.87 10.63
CA ILE A 199 -4.58 5.50 10.22
C ILE A 199 -4.16 4.23 10.94
N LEU A 200 -3.85 3.20 10.17
CA LEU A 200 -3.09 2.03 10.62
C LEU A 200 -1.65 2.18 10.15
N ARG A 201 -0.68 1.88 11.01
CA ARG A 201 0.74 2.12 10.72
C ARG A 201 1.63 1.05 11.32
N LEU A 202 2.54 0.53 10.49
CA LEU A 202 3.76 -0.16 10.90
C LEU A 202 4.93 0.81 10.71
N GLN A 203 5.62 1.15 11.80
CA GLN A 203 6.70 2.13 11.78
C GLN A 203 7.99 1.57 11.20
N ALA A 204 8.25 0.28 11.40
CA ALA A 204 9.41 -0.36 10.81
C ALA A 204 9.19 -1.87 10.63
N THR A 205 9.60 -2.37 9.47
CA THR A 205 9.70 -3.79 9.12
C THR A 205 11.10 -4.07 8.60
N LYS A 206 11.54 -5.33 8.65
CA LYS A 206 12.59 -5.79 7.74
C LYS A 206 11.99 -5.85 6.34
N CYS A 207 12.83 -5.68 5.33
CA CYS A 207 12.42 -5.80 3.95
C CYS A 207 13.46 -6.59 3.17
N ARG A 208 13.02 -7.66 2.52
CA ARG A 208 13.75 -8.30 1.43
C ARG A 208 13.10 -7.84 0.12
N LEU A 209 13.82 -7.03 -0.66
CA LEU A 209 13.37 -6.49 -1.94
C LEU A 209 14.11 -7.19 -3.08
N VAL A 210 13.39 -7.66 -4.09
CA VAL A 210 13.95 -8.20 -5.34
C VAL A 210 13.66 -7.23 -6.47
N VAL A 211 14.70 -6.74 -7.14
CA VAL A 211 14.62 -5.77 -8.25
C VAL A 211 15.22 -6.41 -9.49
N ASP A 212 14.41 -6.71 -10.50
CA ASP A 212 14.84 -7.43 -11.72
C ASP A 212 15.70 -8.69 -11.43
N GLY A 213 15.41 -9.38 -10.33
CA GLY A 213 16.11 -10.59 -9.88
C GLY A 213 17.27 -10.34 -8.91
N GLU A 214 17.72 -9.10 -8.72
CA GLU A 214 18.72 -8.74 -7.70
C GLU A 214 18.07 -8.65 -6.32
N VAL A 215 18.65 -9.32 -5.32
CA VAL A 215 18.14 -9.31 -3.95
C VAL A 215 18.83 -8.21 -3.13
N LEU A 216 18.02 -7.36 -2.52
CA LEU A 216 18.41 -6.25 -1.67
C LEU A 216 17.75 -6.39 -0.29
N GLU A 217 18.46 -6.00 0.75
CA GLU A 217 17.96 -6.02 2.13
C GLU A 217 17.82 -4.60 2.66
N GLY A 218 16.75 -4.31 3.38
CA GLY A 218 16.49 -2.99 3.93
C GLY A 218 15.37 -2.98 4.94
N THR A 219 14.70 -1.84 5.04
CA THR A 219 13.58 -1.64 5.97
C THR A 219 12.36 -1.10 5.24
N GLY A 220 11.19 -1.39 5.80
CA GLY A 220 9.91 -0.93 5.29
C GLY A 220 9.14 -0.10 6.30
N TYR A 221 8.39 0.86 5.80
CA TYR A 221 7.36 1.59 6.51
C TYR A 221 6.04 1.39 5.76
N PHE A 222 4.95 1.13 6.47
CA PHE A 222 3.66 0.83 5.85
C PHE A 222 2.52 1.55 6.56
N GLN A 223 1.56 2.05 5.79
CA GLN A 223 0.30 2.53 6.33
C GLN A 223 -0.89 2.21 5.45
N LYS A 224 -2.03 2.05 6.11
CA LYS A 224 -3.35 2.28 5.54
C LYS A 224 -3.90 3.57 6.10
N VAL A 225 -4.45 4.41 5.24
CA VAL A 225 -5.02 5.70 5.60
C VAL A 225 -6.41 5.81 5.01
N SER A 226 -7.36 6.26 5.83
CA SER A 226 -8.68 6.72 5.42
C SER A 226 -8.83 8.16 5.87
N VAL A 227 -9.12 9.09 4.97
CA VAL A 227 -9.37 10.49 5.29
C VAL A 227 -10.74 10.86 4.78
N GLN A 228 -11.54 11.50 5.64
CA GLN A 228 -12.83 12.07 5.31
C GLN A 228 -12.78 13.58 5.56
N ALA A 229 -11.97 14.28 4.79
CA ALA A 229 -11.74 15.72 4.98
C ALA A 229 -11.32 16.37 3.67
N PRO A 230 -11.41 17.71 3.55
CA PRO A 230 -10.77 18.45 2.48
C PRO A 230 -9.27 18.12 2.44
N SER A 231 -8.92 17.30 1.47
CA SER A 231 -7.59 16.76 1.28
C SER A 231 -7.06 17.27 -0.05
N PHE A 232 -5.90 17.92 -0.03
CA PHE A 232 -5.21 18.30 -1.27
C PHE A 232 -4.87 17.01 -2.03
N PRO A 233 -4.95 16.97 -3.36
CA PRO A 233 -4.46 15.83 -4.12
C PRO A 233 -2.96 15.62 -3.89
N TRP A 234 -2.62 14.77 -2.93
CA TRP A 234 -1.26 14.41 -2.58
C TRP A 234 -0.84 13.16 -3.37
N PHE A 235 0.23 13.32 -4.12
CA PHE A 235 1.18 12.25 -4.43
C PHE A 235 2.43 12.57 -3.63
N TRP A 236 3.04 11.58 -2.98
CA TRP A 236 4.42 11.75 -2.53
C TRP A 236 5.25 11.71 -3.80
N GLY A 237 5.71 12.88 -4.25
CA GLY A 237 6.83 13.05 -5.18
C GLY A 237 8.00 13.60 -4.37
#